data_AF-A0AA37M0E9-F1
#
_entry.id   AF-A0AA37M0E9-F1
#
_cell.length_a   1.000
_cell.length_b   1.000
_cell.length_c   1.000
_cell.angle_alpha   90.00
_cell.angle_beta   90.00
_cell.angle_gamma   90.00
#
_symmetry.space_group_name_H-M   'P 1'
#
loop_
_entity.id
_entity.type
_entity.pdbx_description
1 polymer ?
#
loop_
_entity_poly.entity_id
_entity_poly.type
_entity_poly.pdbx_seq_one_letter_code
_entity_poly.pdbx_strand_id
1 'polypeptide(L)'
;MALEKASVPPDETVGPIWLGVSSSLVGLLLVTTALRLWARFGRRNLGWDDYTIAVAAMTATVRYAFGVMQLPHGNGRHRVHLSDHDYTMINMYGWWGQLFHFTSMAFLKVSLCLLVIRIQSNKTLRVLLYTVMFGSVAINFAVVIILLAECRPVGFWRGNATQCWPNTIRIYAIWISIVVWKIKIPPKKKAMVTGLMSLGLV
;
A
#
# COMPACT_ATOMS: atom_id res chain seq x y z
N MET A 1 10.22 -46.85 8.72
CA MET A 1 9.84 -45.66 9.52
C MET A 1 10.84 -44.55 9.21
N ALA A 2 10.76 -44.02 7.99
CA ALA A 2 11.60 -42.93 7.51
C ALA A 2 10.68 -41.73 7.32
N LEU A 3 10.42 -41.01 8.42
CA LEU A 3 9.82 -39.69 8.32
C LEU A 3 10.90 -38.77 7.77
N GLU A 4 10.84 -38.62 6.45
CA GLU A 4 11.20 -37.44 5.68
C GLU A 4 11.79 -36.33 6.55
N LYS A 5 13.12 -36.28 6.57
CA LYS A 5 13.89 -35.15 7.06
C LYS A 5 13.54 -34.00 6.13
N ALA A 6 12.44 -33.30 6.39
CA ALA A 6 12.05 -32.11 5.65
C ALA A 6 13.26 -31.19 5.67
N SER A 7 13.95 -31.11 4.53
CA SER A 7 15.20 -30.37 4.41
C SER A 7 14.88 -28.93 4.77
N VAL A 8 15.43 -28.46 5.91
CA VAL A 8 15.27 -27.07 6.34
C VAL A 8 15.66 -26.20 5.15
N PRO A 9 14.78 -25.27 4.72
CA PRO A 9 15.06 -24.45 3.55
C PRO A 9 16.37 -23.67 3.74
N PRO A 10 17.12 -23.43 2.66
CA PRO A 10 18.37 -22.68 2.74
C PRO A 10 18.11 -21.30 3.36
N ASP A 11 19.08 -20.81 4.13
CA ASP A 11 18.99 -19.50 4.79
C ASP A 11 19.28 -18.38 3.79
N GLU A 12 18.29 -18.15 2.91
CA GLU A 12 18.30 -17.07 1.93
C GLU A 12 17.47 -15.88 2.43
N THR A 13 17.91 -14.67 2.09
CA THR A 13 17.24 -13.42 2.46
C THR A 13 16.91 -12.59 1.23
N VAL A 14 15.62 -12.28 1.06
CA VAL A 14 15.14 -11.36 0.00
C VAL A 14 15.13 -9.90 0.45
N GLY A 15 15.53 -9.62 1.70
CA GLY A 15 15.50 -8.28 2.30
C GLY A 15 16.31 -7.22 1.51
N PRO A 16 17.55 -7.49 1.10
CA PRO A 16 18.35 -6.53 0.33
C PRO A 16 17.74 -6.18 -1.03
N ILE A 17 17.15 -7.16 -1.72
CA ILE A 17 16.48 -6.95 -3.01
C ILE A 17 15.26 -6.04 -2.80
N TRP A 18 14.44 -6.32 -1.78
CA TRP A 18 13.30 -5.49 -1.43
C TRP A 18 13.72 -4.05 -1.10
N LEU A 19 14.82 -3.87 -0.36
CA LEU A 19 15.34 -2.55 -0.01
C LEU A 19 15.78 -1.76 -1.24
N GLY A 20 16.53 -2.39 -2.16
CA GLY A 20 17.00 -1.73 -3.39
C GLY A 20 15.85 -1.26 -4.28
N VAL A 21 14.89 -2.15 -4.54
CA VAL A 21 13.71 -1.83 -5.35
C VAL A 21 12.88 -0.74 -4.67
N SER A 22 12.56 -0.89 -3.39
CA SER A 22 11.70 0.06 -2.67
C SER A 22 12.36 1.43 -2.53
N SER A 23 13.68 1.48 -2.28
CA SER A 23 14.44 2.73 -2.20
C SER A 23 14.43 3.49 -3.53
N SER A 24 14.65 2.80 -4.65
CA SER A 24 14.61 3.43 -5.97
C SER A 24 13.22 4.01 -6.30
N LEU A 25 12.15 3.27 -5.98
CA LEU A 25 10.77 3.71 -6.20
C LEU A 25 10.38 4.90 -5.31
N VAL A 26 10.75 4.87 -4.02
CA VAL A 26 10.50 5.99 -3.10
C VAL A 26 11.31 7.22 -3.52
N GLY A 27 12.55 7.04 -3.96
CA GLY A 27 13.36 8.12 -4.52
C GLY A 27 12.68 8.78 -5.72
N LEU A 28 12.23 7.98 -6.69
CA LEU A 28 11.48 8.47 -7.85
C LEU A 28 10.17 9.15 -7.46
N LEU A 29 9.43 8.59 -6.50
CA LEU A 29 8.20 9.18 -5.97
C LEU A 29 8.44 10.57 -5.37
N LEU A 30 9.47 10.71 -4.53
CA LEU A 30 9.81 11.97 -3.89
C LEU A 30 10.28 13.03 -4.91
N VAL A 31 11.15 12.64 -5.85
CA VAL A 31 11.66 13.55 -6.89
C VAL A 31 10.51 14.04 -7.78
N THR A 32 9.66 13.13 -8.26
CA THR A 32 8.54 13.50 -9.13
C THR A 32 7.49 14.34 -8.40
N THR A 33 7.22 14.05 -7.13
CA THR A 33 6.29 14.84 -6.30
C THR A 33 6.86 16.22 -6.01
N ALA A 34 8.15 16.34 -5.65
CA ALA A 34 8.82 17.61 -5.41
C ALA A 34 8.83 18.49 -6.67
N LEU A 35 9.18 17.92 -7.83
CA LEU A 35 9.16 18.63 -9.11
C LEU A 35 7.75 19.15 -9.44
N ARG A 36 6.74 18.31 -9.22
CA ARG A 36 5.33 18.67 -9.44
C ARG A 36 4.90 19.85 -8.55
N LEU A 37 5.22 19.78 -7.26
CA LEU A 37 4.89 20.84 -6.30
C LEU A 37 5.64 22.14 -6.63
N TRP A 38 6.92 22.06 -6.97
CA TRP A 38 7.72 23.23 -7.35
C TRP A 38 7.17 23.93 -8.60
N ALA A 39 6.86 23.17 -9.66
CA ALA A 39 6.28 23.72 -10.88
C ALA A 39 4.88 24.33 -10.68
N ARG A 40 4.07 23.79 -9.74
CA ARG A 40 2.74 24.34 -9.42
C ARG A 40 2.81 25.55 -8.48
N PHE A 41 3.76 25.55 -7.54
CA PHE A 41 4.03 26.66 -6.65
C PHE A 41 4.51 27.89 -7.44
N GLY A 42 5.43 27.71 -8.39
CA GLY A 42 5.89 28.78 -9.28
C GLY A 42 4.78 29.39 -10.15
N ARG A 43 3.74 28.61 -10.47
CA ARG A 43 2.54 29.09 -11.20
C ARG A 43 1.42 29.60 -10.29
N ARG A 44 1.63 29.64 -8.97
CA ARG A 44 0.61 30.00 -7.95
C ARG A 44 -0.73 29.25 -8.14
N ASN A 45 -0.68 28.02 -8.64
CA ASN A 45 -1.87 27.23 -8.98
C ASN A 45 -1.88 25.91 -8.21
N LEU A 46 -1.82 26.02 -6.88
CA LEU A 46 -1.95 24.87 -5.98
C LEU A 46 -3.41 24.43 -5.94
N GLY A 47 -3.68 23.19 -6.31
CA GLY A 47 -5.00 22.58 -6.22
C GLY A 47 -5.05 21.49 -5.16
N TRP A 48 -6.26 21.03 -4.84
CA TRP A 48 -6.51 19.89 -3.95
C TRP A 48 -5.74 18.62 -4.35
N ASP A 49 -5.57 18.42 -5.65
CA ASP A 49 -4.75 17.36 -6.25
C ASP A 49 -3.29 17.36 -5.74
N ASP A 50 -2.68 18.53 -5.56
CA ASP A 50 -1.29 18.68 -5.10
C ASP A 50 -1.13 18.34 -3.61
N TYR A 51 -2.13 18.70 -2.79
CA TYR A 51 -2.16 18.29 -1.39
C TYR A 51 -2.33 16.77 -1.24
N THR A 52 -3.22 16.17 -2.04
CA THR A 52 -3.47 14.72 -1.96
C THR A 52 -2.25 13.90 -2.37
N ILE A 53 -1.48 14.31 -3.39
CA ILE A 53 -0.25 13.60 -3.77
C ILE A 53 0.85 13.79 -2.73
N ALA A 54 0.96 14.97 -2.10
CA ALA A 54 1.93 15.21 -1.03
C ALA A 54 1.65 14.30 0.18
N VAL A 55 0.39 14.19 0.60
CA VAL A 55 -0.02 13.28 1.68
C VAL A 55 0.22 11.81 1.31
N ALA A 56 -0.05 11.42 0.05
CA ALA A 56 0.24 10.08 -0.44
C ALA A 56 1.74 9.76 -0.38
N ALA A 57 2.59 10.70 -0.79
CA ALA A 57 4.05 10.56 -0.77
C ALA A 57 4.58 10.47 0.67
N MET A 58 4.14 11.34 1.58
CA MET A 58 4.54 11.28 3.00
C MET A 58 4.17 9.94 3.63
N THR A 59 2.93 9.49 3.46
CA THR A 59 2.47 8.20 4.03
C THR A 59 3.18 6.99 3.40
N ALA A 60 3.53 7.04 2.10
CA ALA A 60 4.37 6.04 1.46
C ALA A 60 5.78 6.00 2.04
N THR A 61 6.40 7.15 2.30
CA THR A 61 7.72 7.23 2.94
C THR A 61 7.71 6.66 4.35
N VAL A 62 6.66 6.93 5.13
CA VAL A 62 6.49 6.34 6.47
C VAL A 62 6.36 4.81 6.38
N ARG A 63 5.55 4.30 5.44
CA ARG A 63 5.47 2.86 5.17
C ARG A 63 6.83 2.26 4.81
N TYR A 64 7.62 2.94 4.00
CA TYR A 64 8.96 2.51 3.64
C TYR A 64 9.88 2.45 4.87
N ALA A 65 9.86 3.47 5.72
CA ALA A 65 10.64 3.50 6.96
C ALA A 65 10.33 2.30 7.88
N PHE A 66 9.03 1.97 8.06
CA PHE A 66 8.64 0.77 8.79
C PHE A 66 9.12 -0.53 8.14
N GLY A 67 9.25 -0.56 6.81
CA GLY A 67 9.84 -1.69 6.09
C GLY A 67 11.35 -1.83 6.34
N VAL A 68 12.07 -0.70 6.38
CA VAL A 68 13.50 -0.68 6.74
C VAL A 68 13.71 -1.18 8.17
N MET A 69 12.86 -0.78 9.12
CA MET A 69 12.91 -1.25 10.52
C MET A 69 12.66 -2.76 10.68
N GLN A 70 12.02 -3.42 9.70
CA GLN A 70 11.82 -4.87 9.70
C GLN A 70 13.09 -5.64 9.30
N LEU A 71 14.00 -5.04 8.53
CA LEU A 71 15.19 -5.72 8.01
C LEU A 71 16.16 -6.22 9.10
N PRO A 72 16.49 -5.44 10.15
CA PRO A 72 17.37 -5.90 11.23
C PRO A 72 16.84 -7.13 11.97
N HIS A 73 15.51 -7.33 11.98
CA HIS A 73 14.84 -8.46 12.62
C HIS A 73 14.80 -9.70 11.71
N GLY A 74 15.42 -9.66 10.52
CA GLY A 74 15.46 -10.80 9.59
C GLY A 74 14.26 -10.87 8.64
N ASN A 75 13.55 -9.76 8.42
CA ASN A 75 12.47 -9.73 7.42
C ASN A 75 13.00 -10.08 6.02
N GLY A 76 12.37 -11.06 5.40
CA GLY A 76 12.81 -11.66 4.13
C GLY A 76 13.56 -12.99 4.28
N ARG A 77 13.79 -13.48 5.50
CA ARG A 77 14.25 -14.86 5.77
C ARG A 77 13.08 -15.79 6.05
N HIS A 78 13.27 -17.09 5.87
CA HIS A 78 12.26 -18.09 6.23
C HIS A 78 12.00 -18.11 7.74
N ARG A 79 10.73 -18.24 8.16
CA ARG A 79 10.30 -18.23 9.57
C ARG A 79 11.11 -19.19 10.47
N VAL A 80 11.55 -20.32 9.94
CA VAL A 80 12.34 -21.33 10.67
C VAL A 80 13.68 -20.79 11.21
N HIS A 81 14.20 -19.72 10.62
CA HIS A 81 15.48 -19.10 10.98
C HIS A 81 15.31 -17.85 11.86
N LEU A 82 14.07 -17.50 12.24
CA LEU A 82 13.77 -16.33 13.06
C LEU A 82 13.47 -16.73 14.50
N SER A 83 13.90 -15.90 15.45
CA SER A 83 13.44 -16.00 16.83
C SER A 83 11.99 -15.55 16.96
N ASP A 84 11.27 -16.04 17.97
CA ASP A 84 9.88 -15.61 18.24
C ASP A 84 9.79 -14.11 18.52
N HIS A 85 10.83 -13.53 19.15
CA HIS A 85 10.93 -12.10 19.40
C HIS A 85 11.04 -11.32 18.09
N ASP A 86 11.94 -11.71 17.20
CA ASP A 86 12.15 -11.03 15.93
C ASP A 86 10.92 -11.14 15.03
N TYR A 87 10.28 -12.31 15.01
CA TYR A 87 9.02 -12.51 14.31
C TYR A 87 7.92 -11.58 14.83
N THR A 88 7.83 -11.40 16.14
CA THR A 88 6.89 -10.48 16.79
C THR A 88 7.17 -9.03 16.39
N MET A 89 8.43 -8.60 16.41
CA MET A 89 8.83 -7.25 15.99
C MET A 89 8.54 -6.99 14.51
N ILE A 90 8.83 -7.95 13.63
CA ILE A 90 8.49 -7.85 12.20
C ILE A 90 6.98 -7.65 12.02
N ASN A 91 6.17 -8.45 12.71
CA ASN A 91 4.72 -8.32 12.63
C ASN A 91 4.22 -6.98 13.19
N MET A 92 4.84 -6.45 14.24
CA MET A 92 4.49 -5.15 14.80
C MET A 92 4.74 -4.02 13.80
N TYR A 93 5.95 -3.93 13.25
CA TYR A 93 6.28 -2.93 12.23
C TYR A 93 5.49 -3.14 10.94
N GLY A 94 5.20 -4.39 10.58
CA GLY A 94 4.35 -4.75 9.46
C GLY A 94 2.92 -4.26 9.62
N TRP A 95 2.33 -4.41 10.81
CA TRP A 95 0.99 -3.91 11.13
C TRP A 95 0.91 -2.39 11.02
N TRP A 96 1.87 -1.67 11.60
CA TRP A 96 1.96 -0.20 11.44
C TRP A 96 2.14 0.19 9.98
N GLY A 97 3.05 -0.46 9.27
CA GLY A 97 3.25 -0.23 7.84
C GLY A 97 1.95 -0.41 7.06
N GLN A 98 1.21 -1.48 7.32
CA GLN A 98 -0.04 -1.79 6.60
C GLN A 98 -1.10 -0.68 6.74
N LEU A 99 -1.19 -0.02 7.90
CA LEU A 99 -2.04 1.17 8.07
C LEU A 99 -1.65 2.28 7.09
N PHE A 100 -0.38 2.68 7.11
CA PHE A 100 0.12 3.75 6.23
C PHE A 100 0.05 3.38 4.74
N HIS A 101 0.17 2.09 4.41
CA HIS A 101 0.04 1.61 3.04
C HIS A 101 -1.37 1.85 2.48
N PHE A 102 -2.42 1.44 3.20
CA PHE A 102 -3.80 1.66 2.73
C PHE A 102 -4.17 3.14 2.69
N THR A 103 -3.69 3.94 3.64
CA THR A 103 -3.86 5.39 3.61
C THR A 103 -3.18 6.01 2.39
N SER A 104 -1.94 5.64 2.11
CA SER A 104 -1.20 6.10 0.92
C SER A 104 -1.92 5.72 -0.38
N MET A 105 -2.38 4.47 -0.49
CA MET A 105 -3.13 3.99 -1.64
C MET A 105 -4.45 4.74 -1.86
N ALA A 106 -5.14 5.13 -0.78
CA ALA A 106 -6.35 5.95 -0.88
C ALA A 106 -6.05 7.32 -1.48
N PHE A 107 -5.07 8.04 -0.92
CA PHE A 107 -4.71 9.39 -1.39
C PHE A 107 -4.11 9.39 -2.79
N LEU A 108 -3.31 8.38 -3.14
CA LEU A 108 -2.74 8.23 -4.48
C LEU A 108 -3.84 8.05 -5.53
N LYS A 109 -4.83 7.18 -5.26
CA LYS A 109 -5.99 6.99 -6.15
C LYS A 109 -6.83 8.26 -6.29
N VAL A 110 -6.98 9.03 -5.22
CA VAL A 110 -7.67 10.34 -5.26
C VAL A 110 -6.92 11.32 -6.16
N SER A 111 -5.61 11.52 -5.97
CA SER A 111 -4.82 12.42 -6.82
C SER A 111 -4.90 12.02 -8.30
N LEU A 112 -4.80 10.72 -8.60
CA LEU A 112 -4.92 10.23 -9.98
C LEU A 112 -6.32 10.50 -10.57
N CYS A 113 -7.38 10.26 -9.81
CA CYS A 113 -8.74 10.56 -10.27
C CYS A 113 -8.92 12.06 -10.55
N LEU A 114 -8.43 12.92 -9.66
CA LEU A 114 -8.47 14.38 -9.84
C LEU A 114 -7.68 14.84 -11.07
N LEU A 115 -6.51 14.27 -11.30
CA LEU A 115 -5.70 14.53 -12.49
C LEU A 115 -6.45 14.16 -13.77
N VAL A 116 -7.06 12.98 -13.83
CA VAL A 116 -7.81 12.52 -15.01
C VAL A 116 -9.07 13.36 -15.23
N ILE A 117 -9.80 13.72 -14.17
CA ILE A 117 -10.98 14.60 -14.24
C ILE A 117 -10.64 15.96 -14.85
N ARG A 118 -9.44 16.47 -14.58
CA ARG A 118 -8.95 17.75 -15.13
C ARG A 118 -8.63 17.66 -16.63
N ILE A 119 -8.11 16.52 -17.10
CA ILE A 119 -7.74 16.30 -18.50
C ILE A 119 -8.96 15.96 -19.36
N GLN A 120 -9.90 15.19 -18.82
CA GLN A 120 -11.08 14.74 -19.57
C GLN A 120 -12.23 15.77 -19.50
N SER A 121 -12.75 16.13 -20.68
CA SER A 121 -13.92 17.01 -20.84
C SER A 121 -15.27 16.27 -20.85
N ASN A 122 -15.26 14.93 -20.97
CA ASN A 122 -16.48 14.13 -21.04
C ASN A 122 -17.18 14.04 -19.68
N LYS A 123 -18.42 14.55 -19.60
CA LYS A 123 -19.23 14.61 -18.37
C LYS A 123 -19.55 13.22 -17.79
N THR A 124 -19.87 12.24 -18.63
CA THR A 124 -20.17 10.86 -18.18
C THR A 124 -18.95 10.21 -17.54
N LEU A 125 -17.77 10.42 -18.13
CA LEU A 125 -16.53 9.91 -17.56
C LEU A 125 -16.19 10.61 -16.24
N ARG A 126 -16.47 11.91 -16.13
CA ARG A 126 -16.26 12.67 -14.89
C ARG A 126 -17.11 12.14 -13.74
N VAL A 127 -18.40 11.87 -13.97
CA VAL A 127 -19.29 11.25 -12.97
C VAL A 127 -18.76 9.88 -12.56
N LEU A 128 -18.36 9.04 -13.53
CA LEU A 128 -17.77 7.74 -13.25
C LEU A 128 -16.51 7.85 -12.38
N LEU A 129 -15.61 8.78 -12.69
CA LEU A 129 -14.38 8.99 -11.92
C LEU A 129 -14.67 9.45 -10.48
N TYR A 130 -15.67 10.31 -10.25
CA TYR A 130 -16.09 10.66 -8.90
C TYR A 130 -16.61 9.45 -8.12
N THR A 131 -17.42 8.57 -8.75
CA THR A 131 -17.89 7.35 -8.09
C THR A 131 -16.74 6.38 -7.74
N VAL A 132 -15.74 6.28 -8.62
CA VAL A 132 -14.55 5.43 -8.39
C VAL A 132 -13.68 6.02 -7.28
N MET A 133 -13.51 7.33 -7.26
CA MET A 133 -12.77 8.04 -6.22
C MET A 133 -13.40 7.81 -4.84
N PHE A 134 -14.71 8.04 -4.70
CA PHE A 134 -15.42 7.82 -3.45
C PHE A 134 -15.38 6.35 -3.00
N GLY A 135 -15.69 5.42 -3.91
CA GLY A 135 -15.63 3.99 -3.60
C GLY A 135 -14.23 3.52 -3.20
N SER A 136 -13.19 4.07 -3.83
CA SER A 136 -11.80 3.77 -3.49
C SER A 136 -11.46 4.23 -2.07
N VAL A 137 -11.82 5.46 -1.71
CA VAL A 137 -11.60 5.98 -0.35
C VAL A 137 -12.35 5.11 0.66
N ALA A 138 -13.65 4.86 0.44
CA ALA A 138 -14.47 4.05 1.33
C ALA A 138 -13.86 2.66 1.57
N ILE A 139 -13.43 1.96 0.52
CA ILE A 139 -12.87 0.60 0.64
C ILE A 139 -11.52 0.62 1.39
N ASN A 140 -10.60 1.54 1.06
CA ASN A 140 -9.30 1.59 1.74
C ASN A 140 -9.45 1.93 3.23
N PHE A 141 -10.31 2.89 3.57
CA PHE A 141 -10.58 3.22 4.96
C PHE A 141 -11.33 2.10 5.69
N ALA A 142 -12.22 1.37 5.03
CA ALA A 142 -12.84 0.18 5.60
C ALA A 142 -11.78 -0.89 5.95
N VAL A 143 -10.77 -1.11 5.10
CA VAL A 143 -9.67 -2.03 5.40
C VAL A 143 -8.84 -1.56 6.59
N VAL A 144 -8.57 -0.25 6.71
CA VAL A 144 -7.89 0.33 7.89
C VAL A 144 -8.71 0.09 9.15
N ILE A 145 -10.02 0.32 9.12
CA ILE A 145 -10.91 0.07 10.26
C ILE A 145 -10.92 -1.42 10.63
N ILE A 146 -11.00 -2.32 9.64
CA ILE A 146 -10.93 -3.76 9.87
C ILE A 146 -9.59 -4.13 10.52
N LEU A 147 -8.46 -3.58 10.06
CA LEU A 147 -7.14 -3.84 10.62
C LEU A 147 -7.00 -3.35 12.08
N LEU A 148 -7.70 -2.28 12.44
CA LEU A 148 -7.74 -1.79 13.82
C LEU A 148 -8.69 -2.62 14.69
N ALA A 149 -9.77 -3.14 14.11
CA ALA A 149 -10.82 -3.88 14.83
C ALA A 149 -10.59 -5.40 14.86
N GLU A 150 -9.70 -5.95 14.02
CA GLU A 150 -9.52 -7.39 13.83
C GLU A 150 -9.08 -8.13 15.09
N CYS A 151 -8.36 -7.46 15.99
CA CYS A 151 -7.81 -8.06 17.20
C CYS A 151 -8.11 -7.23 18.45
N ARG A 152 -8.33 -7.91 19.58
CA ARG A 152 -8.47 -7.31 20.91
C ARG A 152 -7.45 -7.94 21.88
N PRO A 153 -6.55 -7.15 22.51
CA PRO A 153 -6.16 -5.77 22.19
C PRO A 153 -5.60 -5.59 20.76
N VAL A 154 -5.57 -4.33 20.28
CA VAL A 154 -5.19 -4.01 18.89
C VAL A 154 -3.78 -4.50 18.54
N GLY A 155 -3.65 -5.05 17.33
CA GLY A 155 -2.40 -5.56 16.76
C GLY A 155 -2.27 -7.08 16.79
N PHE A 156 -2.26 -7.71 15.61
CA PHE A 156 -2.11 -9.16 15.47
C PHE A 156 -0.75 -9.69 15.93
N TRP A 157 0.25 -8.82 16.10
CA TRP A 157 1.60 -9.19 16.55
C TRP A 157 1.66 -9.64 18.01
N ARG A 158 0.62 -9.40 18.82
CA ARG A 158 0.59 -9.76 20.25
C ARG A 158 0.38 -11.27 20.52
N GLY A 159 0.33 -12.10 19.48
CA GLY A 159 0.33 -13.57 19.60
C GLY A 159 -0.92 -14.14 20.30
N ASN A 160 -0.73 -15.22 21.06
CA ASN A 160 -1.84 -15.97 21.68
C ASN A 160 -2.63 -15.19 22.76
N ALA A 161 -2.15 -14.02 23.18
CA ALA A 161 -2.83 -13.16 24.14
C ALA A 161 -3.96 -12.33 23.52
N THR A 162 -4.17 -12.39 22.19
CA THR A 162 -5.23 -11.66 21.49
C THR A 162 -6.28 -12.58 20.91
N GLN A 163 -7.54 -12.20 21.07
CA GLN A 163 -8.63 -12.77 20.28
C GLN A 163 -8.73 -11.98 18.98
N CYS A 164 -8.51 -12.67 17.86
CA CYS A 164 -8.56 -12.09 16.53
C CYS A 164 -9.62 -12.76 15.66
N TRP A 165 -10.23 -11.98 14.77
CA TRP A 165 -11.09 -12.48 13.71
C TRP A 165 -10.26 -13.21 12.63
N PRO A 166 -10.88 -14.10 11.82
CA PRO A 166 -10.18 -14.74 10.72
C PRO A 166 -9.69 -13.70 9.69
N ASN A 167 -8.40 -13.77 9.35
CA ASN A 167 -7.72 -12.87 8.40
C ASN A 167 -8.39 -12.84 7.01
N THR A 168 -9.20 -13.85 6.71
CA THR A 168 -10.06 -13.98 5.53
C THR A 168 -10.89 -12.73 5.25
N ILE A 169 -11.43 -12.08 6.29
CA ILE A 169 -12.24 -10.86 6.13
C ILE A 169 -11.39 -9.73 5.52
N ARG A 170 -10.18 -9.52 6.06
CA ARG A 170 -9.23 -8.53 5.55
C ARG A 170 -8.80 -8.85 4.12
N ILE A 171 -8.53 -10.13 3.82
CA ILE A 171 -8.15 -10.58 2.49
C ILE A 171 -9.26 -10.29 1.48
N TYR A 172 -10.52 -10.65 1.78
CA TYR A 172 -11.64 -10.37 0.89
C TYR A 172 -11.86 -8.88 0.64
N ALA A 173 -11.73 -8.04 1.67
CA ALA A 173 -11.84 -6.59 1.52
C ALA A 173 -10.77 -6.02 0.56
N ILE A 174 -9.53 -6.53 0.65
CA ILE A 174 -8.45 -6.17 -0.27
C ILE A 174 -8.77 -6.65 -1.70
N TRP A 175 -9.24 -7.89 -1.87
CA TRP A 175 -9.63 -8.42 -3.19
C TRP A 175 -10.75 -7.62 -3.84
N ILE A 176 -11.78 -7.23 -3.08
CA ILE A 176 -12.86 -6.36 -3.57
C ILE A 176 -12.28 -5.05 -4.10
N SER A 177 -11.31 -4.45 -3.40
CA SER A 177 -10.67 -3.20 -3.84
C SER A 177 -10.00 -3.33 -5.22
N ILE A 178 -9.39 -4.49 -5.51
CA ILE A 178 -8.70 -4.79 -6.78
C ILE A 178 -9.73 -5.07 -7.88
N VAL A 179 -10.74 -5.88 -7.58
CA VAL A 179 -11.78 -6.28 -8.55
C VAL A 179 -12.63 -5.08 -8.99
N VAL A 180 -13.04 -4.22 -8.05
CA VAL A 180 -13.81 -3.00 -8.36
C VAL A 180 -13.05 -2.09 -9.33
N TRP A 181 -11.72 -2.00 -9.19
CA TRP A 181 -10.87 -1.26 -10.11
C TRP A 181 -10.71 -1.94 -11.48
N LYS A 182 -10.68 -3.29 -11.53
CA LYS A 182 -10.60 -4.05 -12.78
C LYS A 182 -11.88 -3.93 -13.63
N ILE A 183 -13.06 -3.85 -13.02
CA ILE A 183 -14.34 -3.95 -13.75
C ILE A 183 -14.77 -2.64 -14.42
N LYS A 184 -14.43 -1.47 -13.88
CA LYS A 184 -15.11 -0.21 -14.25
C LYS A 184 -14.54 0.58 -15.44
N ILE A 185 -13.40 0.21 -16.03
CA ILE A 185 -12.71 1.08 -17.01
C ILE A 185 -12.72 0.48 -18.43
N PRO A 186 -13.14 1.22 -19.47
CA PRO A 186 -13.07 0.76 -20.86
C PRO A 186 -11.63 0.45 -21.29
N PRO A 187 -11.40 -0.60 -22.11
CA PRO A 187 -10.08 -1.25 -22.26
C PRO A 187 -8.96 -0.31 -22.73
N LYS A 188 -9.26 0.65 -23.62
CA LYS A 188 -8.28 1.64 -24.11
C LYS A 188 -7.80 2.63 -23.03
N LYS A 189 -8.69 3.03 -22.12
CA LYS A 189 -8.38 3.94 -20.99
C LYS A 189 -7.82 3.18 -19.79
N LYS A 190 -8.21 1.91 -19.65
CA LYS A 190 -7.73 0.98 -18.64
C LYS A 190 -6.24 0.69 -18.83
N ALA A 191 -5.76 0.51 -20.06
CA ALA A 191 -4.33 0.30 -20.32
C ALA A 191 -3.47 1.48 -19.85
N MET A 192 -3.88 2.71 -20.14
CA MET A 192 -3.13 3.92 -19.73
C MET A 192 -3.15 4.11 -18.21
N VAL A 193 -4.32 3.98 -17.57
CA VAL A 193 -4.45 4.15 -16.11
C VAL A 193 -3.79 3.00 -15.35
N THR A 194 -3.95 1.76 -15.81
CA THR A 194 -3.32 0.59 -15.17
C THR A 194 -1.81 0.65 -15.34
N GLY A 195 -1.29 1.08 -16.49
CA GLY A 195 0.13 1.32 -16.70
C GLY A 195 0.71 2.38 -15.76
N LEU A 196 -0.05 3.45 -15.52
CA LEU A 196 0.34 4.51 -14.57
C LEU A 196 0.25 4.04 -13.10
N MET A 197 -0.69 3.14 -12.78
CA MET A 197 -0.85 2.59 -11.43
C MET A 197 0.10 1.43 -11.13
N SER A 198 0.51 0.64 -12.13
CA SER A 198 1.52 -0.41 -11.98
C SER A 198 2.90 0.17 -11.64
N LEU A 199 3.18 1.41 -12.05
CA LEU A 199 4.37 2.16 -11.63
C LEU A 199 4.37 2.52 -10.12
N GLY A 200 3.24 2.42 -9.44
CA GLY A 200 3.11 2.58 -7.98
C GLY A 200 2.75 1.27 -7.25
N LEU A 201 2.94 0.12 -7.90
CA LEU A 201 2.62 -1.20 -7.34
C LEU A 201 3.90 -1.94 -6.95
N VAL A 202 4.53 -1.45 -5.88
CA VAL A 202 5.37 -2.20 -4.93
C VAL A 202 5.10 -1.63 -3.54
#